data_AF-A0A7J6W5T8-F1
#
_entry.id   AF-A0A7J6W5T8-F1
#
_cell.length_a   1.000
_cell.length_b   1.000
_cell.length_c   1.000
_cell.angle_alpha   90.00
_cell.angle_beta   90.00
_cell.angle_gamma   90.00
#
_symmetry.space_group_name_H-M   'P 1'
#
loop_
_entity.id
_entity.type
_entity.pdbx_description
1 polymer ?
#
loop_
_entity_poly.entity_id
_entity_poly.type
_entity_poly.pdbx_seq_one_letter_code
_entity_poly.pdbx_strand_id
1 'polypeptide(L)'
;MFTTPTNFFNNSQNDPKPIKLNSRTRTPLEKQFETWIDKLKPGFTPDDVNEALLSQSDPDLALDIFRWTSQQRNYKHNHITYRTIIQIAIHGKRFGHAETLIEEVIAGACSGSEELYNAIIRYCSNKRHLFNRAFDVYKKMLKSVDCKPSLETYTRLLNAV
;
A
#
# COMPACT_ATOMS: atom_id res chain seq x y z
N MET A 1 -75.98 -12.07 -18.59
CA MET A 1 -76.39 -10.74 -19.10
C MET A 1 -75.40 -9.71 -18.56
N PHE A 2 -74.94 -8.84 -19.45
CA PHE A 2 -74.19 -7.58 -19.30
C PHE A 2 -74.69 -6.73 -18.09
N THR A 3 -73.96 -5.83 -17.41
CA THR A 3 -72.91 -4.84 -17.75
C THR A 3 -72.19 -4.34 -16.46
N THR A 4 -70.95 -3.83 -16.62
CA THR A 4 -70.17 -2.94 -15.72
C THR A 4 -70.77 -1.50 -15.66
N PRO A 5 -70.14 -0.39 -15.17
CA PRO A 5 -68.82 -0.11 -14.49
C PRO A 5 -68.96 0.80 -13.22
N THR A 6 -67.95 1.18 -12.41
CA THR A 6 -66.89 2.19 -12.69
C THR A 6 -65.96 2.42 -11.45
N ASN A 7 -64.67 2.57 -11.75
CA ASN A 7 -63.45 3.04 -11.04
C ASN A 7 -63.49 3.85 -9.71
N PHE A 8 -62.47 3.67 -8.86
CA PHE A 8 -61.23 4.48 -8.72
C PHE A 8 -60.61 4.29 -7.32
N PHE A 9 -59.32 3.90 -7.22
CA PHE A 9 -58.24 4.70 -6.61
C PHE A 9 -56.94 3.89 -6.51
N ASN A 10 -55.90 4.44 -7.13
CA ASN A 10 -54.50 4.10 -6.92
C ASN A 10 -54.14 4.26 -5.44
N ASN A 11 -53.36 3.33 -4.88
CA ASN A 11 -52.47 3.67 -3.78
C ASN A 11 -51.12 2.98 -3.96
N SER A 12 -50.13 3.80 -4.35
CA SER A 12 -48.72 3.47 -4.41
C SER A 12 -48.16 3.47 -2.99
N GLN A 13 -47.56 2.37 -2.54
CA GLN A 13 -46.77 2.33 -1.32
C GLN A 13 -45.37 1.76 -1.61
N ASN A 14 -44.45 2.71 -1.80
CA ASN A 14 -43.13 2.76 -1.17
C ASN A 14 -42.18 1.57 -1.32
N ASP A 15 -41.62 1.41 -2.52
CA ASP A 15 -40.26 0.88 -2.63
C ASP A 15 -39.25 1.99 -2.25
N PRO A 16 -38.24 1.72 -1.41
CA PRO A 16 -37.17 2.68 -1.17
C PRO A 16 -36.41 2.91 -2.49
N LYS A 17 -36.52 4.13 -3.01
CA LYS A 17 -35.76 4.57 -4.20
C LYS A 17 -34.27 4.38 -3.94
N PRO A 18 -33.49 3.85 -4.90
CA PRO A 18 -32.05 3.78 -4.76
C PRO A 18 -31.51 5.19 -4.48
N ILE A 19 -30.73 5.31 -3.41
CA ILE A 19 -30.03 6.52 -3.02
C ILE A 19 -29.16 6.92 -4.22
N LYS A 20 -29.60 7.93 -4.98
CA LYS A 20 -28.74 8.58 -5.97
C LYS A 20 -27.65 9.30 -5.18
N LEU A 21 -26.50 8.64 -5.02
CA LEU A 21 -25.35 9.25 -4.39
C LEU A 21 -24.96 10.45 -5.26
N ASN A 22 -25.16 11.64 -4.69
CA ASN A 22 -24.97 12.93 -5.32
C ASN A 22 -23.64 13.02 -6.08
N SER A 23 -23.70 13.68 -7.25
CA SER A 23 -22.61 14.05 -8.14
C SER A 23 -21.58 14.97 -7.46
N ARG A 24 -20.80 14.41 -6.54
CA ARG A 24 -19.59 15.08 -6.03
C ARG A 24 -18.57 15.10 -7.16
N THR A 25 -18.08 16.28 -7.51
CA THR A 25 -16.96 16.44 -8.43
C THR A 25 -15.77 15.70 -7.82
N ARG A 26 -15.39 14.56 -8.41
CA ARG A 26 -14.26 13.74 -7.92
C ARG A 26 -12.97 14.55 -7.98
N THR A 27 -12.15 14.47 -6.93
CA THR A 27 -10.83 15.12 -6.92
C THR A 27 -9.92 14.52 -8.01
N PRO A 28 -8.89 15.24 -8.48
CA PRO A 28 -7.92 14.67 -9.43
C PRO A 28 -7.28 13.37 -8.93
N LEU A 29 -6.97 13.29 -7.63
CA LEU A 29 -6.39 12.10 -6.99
C LEU A 29 -7.36 10.92 -7.00
N GLU A 30 -8.65 11.15 -6.69
CA GLU A 30 -9.66 10.09 -6.79
C GLU A 30 -9.80 9.54 -8.21
N LYS A 31 -9.72 10.40 -9.23
CA LYS A 31 -9.76 9.95 -10.63
C LYS A 31 -8.53 9.14 -11.01
N GLN A 32 -7.34 9.54 -10.52
CA GLN A 32 -6.11 8.81 -10.77
C GLN A 32 -6.14 7.43 -10.07
N PHE A 33 -6.63 7.37 -8.83
CA PHE A 33 -6.79 6.11 -8.11
C PHE A 33 -7.68 5.12 -8.86
N GLU A 34 -8.82 5.57 -9.38
CA GLU A 34 -9.75 4.73 -10.14
C GLU A 34 -9.17 4.26 -11.46
N THR A 35 -8.39 5.12 -12.11
CA THR A 35 -7.63 4.73 -13.31
C THR A 35 -6.69 3.57 -13.00
N TRP A 36 -6.09 3.54 -11.80
CA TRP A 36 -5.26 2.42 -11.37
C TRP A 36 -6.06 1.18 -10.99
N ILE A 37 -7.25 1.32 -10.40
CA ILE A 37 -8.16 0.19 -10.17
C ILE A 37 -8.52 -0.49 -11.49
N ASP A 38 -8.84 0.28 -12.53
CA ASP A 38 -9.18 -0.26 -13.85
C ASP A 38 -7.99 -0.91 -14.57
N LYS A 39 -6.78 -0.35 -14.37
CA LYS A 39 -5.53 -0.91 -14.92
C LYS A 39 -5.11 -2.20 -14.20
N LEU A 40 -5.23 -2.24 -12.87
CA LEU A 40 -4.90 -3.40 -12.04
C LEU A 40 -6.06 -4.40 -12.05
N LYS A 41 -6.28 -5.03 -13.21
CA LYS A 41 -7.29 -6.08 -13.40
C LYS A 41 -7.06 -7.26 -12.44
N PRO A 42 -8.11 -8.06 -12.14
CA PRO A 42 -7.96 -9.24 -11.29
C PRO A 42 -6.81 -10.15 -11.76
N GLY A 43 -5.90 -10.49 -10.84
CA GLY A 43 -4.71 -11.29 -11.13
C GLY A 43 -3.43 -10.49 -11.38
N PHE A 44 -3.41 -9.19 -11.08
CA PHE A 44 -2.19 -8.38 -11.11
C PHE A 44 -1.06 -8.97 -10.23
N THR A 45 0.16 -8.75 -10.66
CA THR A 45 1.39 -9.22 -10.02
C THR A 45 2.02 -8.12 -9.17
N PRO A 46 2.96 -8.46 -8.27
CA PRO A 46 3.73 -7.45 -7.55
C PRO A 46 4.49 -6.49 -8.47
N ASP A 47 4.86 -6.92 -9.68
CA ASP A 47 5.54 -6.07 -10.65
C ASP A 47 4.60 -5.00 -11.24
N ASP A 48 3.36 -5.38 -11.57
CA ASP A 48 2.31 -4.44 -11.99
C ASP A 48 2.03 -3.39 -10.90
N VAL A 49 2.00 -3.84 -9.64
CA VAL A 49 1.83 -2.93 -8.50
C VAL A 49 3.06 -2.04 -8.33
N ASN A 50 4.27 -2.57 -8.48
CA ASN A 50 5.48 -1.77 -8.41
C ASN A 50 5.51 -0.66 -9.47
N GLU A 51 5.12 -0.98 -10.71
CA GLU A 51 4.95 0.02 -11.78
C GLU A 51 3.92 1.08 -11.41
N ALA A 52 2.79 0.66 -10.83
CA ALA A 52 1.77 1.58 -10.32
C ALA A 52 2.35 2.53 -9.27
N LEU A 53 3.07 2.03 -8.27
CA LEU A 53 3.67 2.86 -7.23
C LEU A 53 4.70 3.85 -7.78
N LEU A 54 5.58 3.40 -8.68
CA LEU A 54 6.61 4.24 -9.30
C LEU A 54 6.03 5.34 -10.19
N SER A 55 4.82 5.14 -10.72
CA SER A 55 4.11 6.12 -11.54
C SER A 55 3.48 7.27 -10.75
N GLN A 56 3.49 7.22 -9.41
CA GLN A 56 2.85 8.25 -8.59
C GLN A 56 3.81 9.38 -8.24
N SER A 57 3.37 10.62 -8.48
CA SER A 57 4.04 11.81 -7.95
C SER A 57 3.62 12.14 -6.51
N ASP A 58 2.40 11.76 -6.12
CA ASP A 58 1.87 11.95 -4.79
C ASP A 58 2.12 10.71 -3.91
N PRO A 59 2.87 10.83 -2.80
CA PRO A 59 3.11 9.72 -1.89
C PRO A 59 1.84 9.19 -1.21
N ASP A 60 0.81 10.03 -1.02
CA ASP A 60 -0.43 9.59 -0.37
C ASP A 60 -1.23 8.67 -1.31
N LEU A 61 -1.32 9.02 -2.60
CA LEU A 61 -1.92 8.14 -3.62
C LEU A 61 -1.17 6.81 -3.76
N ALA A 62 0.17 6.82 -3.70
CA ALA A 62 0.96 5.58 -3.71
C ALA A 62 0.62 4.69 -2.50
N LEU A 63 0.47 5.28 -1.31
CA LEU A 63 0.07 4.55 -0.10
C LEU A 63 -1.35 3.97 -0.23
N ASP A 64 -2.27 4.71 -0.84
CA ASP A 64 -3.64 4.24 -1.07
C ASP A 64 -3.68 3.06 -2.07
N ILE A 65 -2.91 3.12 -3.16
CA ILE A 65 -2.74 1.99 -4.09
C ILE A 65 -2.13 0.78 -3.37
N PHE A 66 -1.06 0.98 -2.58
CA PHE A 66 -0.42 -0.08 -1.81
C PHE A 66 -1.39 -0.77 -0.83
N ARG A 67 -2.22 0.03 -0.13
CA ARG A 67 -3.24 -0.48 0.80
C ARG A 67 -4.35 -1.21 0.07
N TRP A 68 -4.90 -0.65 -1.00
CA TRP A 68 -5.97 -1.27 -1.76
C TRP A 68 -5.53 -2.60 -2.39
N THR A 69 -4.33 -2.66 -2.95
CA THR A 69 -3.76 -3.90 -3.53
C THR A 69 -3.59 -4.98 -2.45
N SER A 70 -3.16 -4.61 -1.23
CA SER A 70 -3.03 -5.56 -0.11
C SER A 70 -4.35 -6.22 0.33
N GLN A 71 -5.49 -5.60 0.01
CA GLN A 71 -6.83 -6.11 0.33
C GLN A 71 -7.37 -7.07 -0.74
N GLN A 72 -6.70 -7.18 -1.90
CA GLN A 72 -7.19 -8.02 -2.99
C GLN A 72 -6.95 -9.49 -2.69
N ARG A 73 -7.95 -10.32 -3.02
CA ARG A 73 -7.91 -11.76 -2.76
C ARG A 73 -6.73 -12.39 -3.49
N ASN A 74 -6.00 -13.26 -2.79
CA ASN A 74 -4.83 -14.01 -3.29
C ASN A 74 -3.63 -13.14 -3.69
N TYR A 75 -3.59 -11.87 -3.33
CA TYR A 75 -2.42 -11.01 -3.56
C TYR A 75 -1.61 -10.83 -2.28
N LYS A 76 -0.27 -10.79 -2.43
CA LYS A 76 0.66 -10.42 -1.35
C LYS A 76 1.80 -9.60 -1.93
N HIS A 77 2.16 -8.53 -1.23
CA HIS A 77 3.33 -7.72 -1.53
C HIS A 77 4.63 -8.51 -1.34
N ASN A 78 5.63 -8.21 -2.17
CA ASN A 78 6.96 -8.80 -2.08
C ASN A 78 7.99 -7.74 -1.64
N HIS A 79 9.26 -8.13 -1.55
CA HIS A 79 10.31 -7.20 -1.13
C HIS A 79 10.47 -5.99 -2.06
N ILE A 80 10.14 -6.13 -3.36
CA ILE A 80 10.23 -5.05 -4.34
C ILE A 80 9.19 -3.98 -4.05
N THR A 81 7.91 -4.38 -3.91
CA THR A 81 6.83 -3.42 -3.62
C THR A 81 7.01 -2.77 -2.26
N TYR A 82 7.44 -3.51 -1.23
CA TYR A 82 7.80 -2.94 0.08
C TYR A 82 8.94 -1.93 0.00
N ARG A 83 10.02 -2.25 -0.72
CA ARG A 83 11.16 -1.33 -0.88
C ARG A 83 10.72 -0.03 -1.54
N THR A 84 9.94 -0.13 -2.62
CA THR A 84 9.44 1.01 -3.38
C THR A 84 8.54 1.89 -2.51
N ILE A 85 7.54 1.33 -1.82
CA ILE A 85 6.63 2.15 -1.00
C ILE A 85 7.33 2.79 0.20
N ILE A 86 8.30 2.09 0.82
CA ILE A 86 9.12 2.66 1.91
C ILE A 86 9.91 3.86 1.39
N GLN A 87 10.55 3.73 0.21
CA GLN A 87 11.27 4.84 -0.40
C GLN A 87 10.33 6.01 -0.72
N ILE A 88 9.18 5.76 -1.34
CA ILE A 88 8.18 6.81 -1.62
C ILE A 88 7.76 7.52 -0.34
N ALA A 89 7.43 6.77 0.72
CA ALA A 89 7.04 7.34 2.00
C ALA A 89 8.15 8.19 2.65
N ILE A 90 9.42 7.75 2.57
CA ILE A 90 10.57 8.50 3.10
C ILE A 90 10.77 9.81 2.32
N HIS A 91 10.80 9.77 0.99
CA HIS A 91 11.01 10.96 0.15
C HIS A 91 9.83 11.93 0.24
N GLY A 92 8.61 11.40 0.35
CA GLY A 92 7.37 12.15 0.60
C GLY A 92 7.21 12.67 2.04
N LYS A 93 8.22 12.48 2.90
CA LYS A 93 8.22 12.89 4.33
C LYS A 93 7.05 12.29 5.14
N ARG A 94 6.51 11.14 4.72
CA ARG A 94 5.50 10.36 5.44
C ARG A 94 6.18 9.38 6.41
N PHE A 95 6.97 9.92 7.34
CA PHE A 95 7.85 9.13 8.19
C PHE A 95 7.11 8.12 9.08
N GLY A 96 5.92 8.46 9.61
CA GLY A 96 5.13 7.52 10.39
C GLY A 96 4.68 6.30 9.58
N HIS A 97 4.29 6.51 8.31
CA HIS A 97 3.96 5.42 7.39
C HIS A 97 5.19 4.59 7.05
N ALA A 98 6.34 5.23 6.77
CA ALA A 98 7.59 4.52 6.52
C ALA A 98 8.01 3.64 7.72
N GLU A 99 7.89 4.15 8.95
CA GLU A 99 8.20 3.38 10.15
C GLU A 99 7.25 2.18 10.34
N THR A 100 5.95 2.35 10.07
CA THR A 100 4.97 1.25 10.12
C THR A 100 5.30 0.15 9.11
N LEU A 101 5.61 0.53 7.86
CA LEU A 101 6.01 -0.40 6.80
C LEU A 101 7.30 -1.16 7.15
N ILE A 102 8.25 -0.49 7.83
CA ILE A 102 9.48 -1.14 8.32
C ILE A 102 9.15 -2.20 9.37
N GLU A 103 8.22 -1.92 10.29
CA GLU A 103 7.79 -2.88 11.30
C GLU A 103 7.12 -4.10 10.68
N GLU A 104 6.29 -3.91 9.64
CA GLU A 104 5.70 -5.03 8.88
C GLU A 104 6.79 -5.92 8.26
N VAL A 105 7.83 -5.34 7.66
CA VAL A 105 8.96 -6.11 7.10
C VAL A 105 9.72 -6.86 8.19
N ILE A 106 9.97 -6.24 9.35
CA ILE A 106 10.61 -6.89 10.50
C ILE A 106 9.76 -8.06 11.01
N ALA A 107 8.45 -7.88 11.07
CA ALA A 107 7.47 -8.91 11.45
C ALA A 107 7.34 -10.05 10.41
N GLY A 108 7.89 -9.88 9.21
CA GLY A 108 7.92 -10.92 8.17
C GLY A 108 6.81 -10.82 7.13
N ALA A 109 6.32 -9.60 6.85
CA ALA A 109 5.29 -9.39 5.83
C ALA A 109 5.72 -9.75 4.40
N CYS A 110 7.02 -9.84 4.12
CA CYS A 110 7.58 -10.34 2.87
C CYS A 110 8.89 -11.11 3.08
N SER A 111 9.35 -11.82 2.05
CA SER A 111 10.71 -12.33 2.01
C SER A 111 11.71 -11.17 2.08
N GLY A 112 12.85 -11.39 2.73
CA GLY A 112 13.92 -10.40 2.76
C GLY A 112 14.66 -10.31 1.43
N SER A 113 15.19 -9.12 1.12
CA SER A 113 16.22 -8.94 0.10
C SER A 113 17.29 -8.01 0.63
N GLU A 114 18.52 -8.14 0.11
CA GLU A 114 19.63 -7.29 0.55
C GLU A 114 19.31 -5.82 0.29
N GLU A 115 18.75 -5.51 -0.87
CA GLU A 115 18.38 -4.14 -1.24
C GLU A 115 17.32 -3.53 -0.33
N LEU A 116 16.30 -4.31 0.06
CA LEU A 116 15.26 -3.86 0.99
C LEU A 116 15.87 -3.59 2.37
N TYR A 117 16.62 -4.55 2.90
CA TYR A 117 17.20 -4.44 4.24
C TYR A 117 18.24 -3.32 4.33
N ASN A 118 19.11 -3.17 3.33
CA ASN A 118 20.05 -2.06 3.27
C ASN A 118 19.33 -0.70 3.16
N ALA A 119 18.21 -0.61 2.41
CA ALA A 119 17.41 0.61 2.38
C ALA A 119 16.84 0.97 3.77
N ILE A 120 16.31 -0.01 4.50
CA ILE A 120 15.79 0.18 5.86
C ILE A 120 16.90 0.56 6.83
N ILE A 121 18.03 -0.15 6.83
CA ILE A 121 19.17 0.12 7.71
C ILE A 121 19.69 1.54 7.46
N ARG A 122 19.87 1.95 6.19
CA ARG A 122 20.28 3.33 5.86
C ARG A 122 19.36 4.38 6.44
N TYR A 123 18.04 4.17 6.36
CA TYR A 123 17.08 5.12 6.93
C TYR A 123 17.11 5.13 8.46
N CYS A 124 17.12 3.96 9.09
CA CYS A 124 17.06 3.81 10.55
C CYS A 124 18.36 4.25 11.23
N SER A 125 19.54 3.97 10.66
CA SER A 125 20.84 4.36 11.19
C SER A 125 21.00 5.87 11.33
N ASN A 126 20.33 6.67 10.50
CA ASN A 126 20.40 8.13 10.56
C ASN A 126 19.48 8.75 11.62
N LYS A 127 18.69 7.94 12.35
CA LYS A 127 17.73 8.44 13.34
C LYS A 127 17.91 7.72 14.69
N ARG A 128 18.26 8.49 15.71
CA ARG A 128 18.58 7.96 17.05
C ARG A 128 17.47 7.07 17.64
N HIS A 129 16.20 7.39 17.45
CA HIS A 129 15.08 6.58 17.95
C HIS A 129 14.80 5.31 17.13
N LEU A 130 15.35 5.21 15.91
CA LEU A 130 15.18 4.05 15.01
C LEU A 130 16.36 3.08 15.05
N PHE A 131 17.44 3.41 15.77
CA PHE A 131 18.67 2.65 15.75
C PHE A 131 18.45 1.16 16.11
N ASN A 132 17.59 0.88 17.08
CA ASN A 132 17.23 -0.51 17.43
C ASN A 132 16.56 -1.26 16.27
N ARG A 133 15.73 -0.59 15.46
CA ARG A 133 15.11 -1.18 14.26
C ARG A 133 16.17 -1.53 13.20
N ALA A 134 17.24 -0.74 13.07
CA ALA A 134 18.36 -1.08 12.19
C ALA A 134 19.04 -2.39 12.63
N PHE A 135 19.24 -2.58 13.95
CA PHE A 135 19.78 -3.81 14.50
C PHE A 135 18.84 -5.00 14.34
N ASP A 136 17.52 -4.81 14.45
CA ASP A 136 16.56 -5.88 14.24
C ASP A 136 16.59 -6.41 12.80
N VAL A 137 16.69 -5.51 11.82
CA VAL A 137 16.88 -5.88 10.42
C VAL A 137 18.22 -6.58 10.20
N TYR A 138 19.31 -6.06 10.76
CA TYR A 138 20.63 -6.70 10.69
C TYR A 138 20.62 -8.12 11.27
N LYS A 139 20.00 -8.32 12.44
CA LYS A 139 19.84 -9.66 13.05
C LYS A 139 19.02 -10.60 12.15
N LYS A 140 18.03 -10.07 11.42
CA LYS A 140 17.23 -10.84 10.45
C LYS A 140 18.08 -11.27 9.25
N MET A 141 18.94 -10.38 8.73
CA MET A 141 19.92 -10.71 7.69
C MET A 141 20.88 -11.81 8.13
N LEU A 142 21.45 -11.73 9.35
CA LEU A 142 22.38 -12.76 9.86
C LEU A 142 21.77 -14.17 9.91
N LYS A 143 20.46 -14.26 10.16
CA LYS A 143 19.73 -15.53 10.23
C LYS A 143 19.28 -16.04 8.85
N SER A 144 19.37 -15.21 7.82
CA SER A 144 18.90 -15.54 6.48
C SER A 144 20.03 -16.22 5.69
N VAL A 145 19.67 -17.27 4.94
CA VAL A 145 20.61 -18.00 4.09
C VAL A 145 20.95 -17.19 2.83
N ASP A 146 19.93 -16.53 2.26
CA ASP A 146 19.99 -15.92 0.92
C ASP A 146 20.29 -14.41 0.94
N CYS A 147 20.23 -13.78 2.12
CA CYS A 147 20.44 -12.34 2.30
C CYS A 147 21.32 -12.08 3.51
N LYS A 148 22.63 -11.98 3.27
CA LYS A 148 23.64 -11.73 4.31
C LYS A 148 24.01 -10.25 4.38
N PRO A 149 24.42 -9.73 5.55
CA PRO A 149 24.94 -8.37 5.66
C PRO A 149 26.17 -8.15 4.77
N SER A 150 26.21 -7.03 4.06
CA SER A 150 27.37 -6.64 3.24
C SER A 150 28.20 -5.55 3.92
N LEU A 151 29.33 -5.18 3.30
CA LEU A 151 30.22 -4.13 3.81
C LEU A 151 29.49 -2.80 4.01
N GLU A 152 28.52 -2.49 3.14
CA GLU A 152 27.64 -1.32 3.28
C GLU A 152 26.87 -1.40 4.60
N THR A 153 26.30 -2.55 4.94
CA THR A 153 25.57 -2.77 6.18
C THR A 153 26.43 -2.47 7.41
N TYR A 154 27.66 -3.02 7.46
CA TYR A 154 28.58 -2.79 8.58
C TYR A 154 28.99 -1.34 8.73
N THR A 155 29.39 -0.70 7.63
CA THR A 155 29.83 0.70 7.60
C THR A 155 28.72 1.63 8.12
N ARG A 156 27.46 1.37 7.75
CA ARG A 156 26.31 2.18 8.19
C ARG A 156 26.01 2.03 9.68
N LEU A 157 26.15 0.84 10.24
CA LEU A 157 25.91 0.61 11.66
C LEU A 157 27.02 1.21 12.53
N LEU A 158 28.29 1.08 12.12
CA LEU A 158 29.43 1.65 12.84
C LEU A 158 29.41 3.18 12.87
N ASN A 159 29.06 3.83 11.76
CA ASN A 159 29.02 5.29 11.67
C ASN A 159 27.81 5.95 12.36
N ALA A 160 26.88 5.14 12.88
CA ALA A 160 25.67 5.63 13.54
C ALA A 160 25.76 5.60 15.08
N VAL A 161 26.89 5.16 15.64
CA VAL A 161 27.24 5.17 17.07
C VAL A 161 27.96 6.48 17.43
#